data_AF-A0A392QVL5-F1
#
_entry.id   AF-A0A392QVL5-F1
#
_cell.length_a   1.000
_cell.length_b   1.000
_cell.length_c   1.000
_cell.angle_alpha   90.00
_cell.angle_beta   90.00
_cell.angle_gamma   90.00
#
_symmetry.space_group_name_H-M   'P 1'
#
loop_
_entity.id
_entity.type
_entity.pdbx_description
1 polymer ?
#
loop_
_entity_poly.entity_id
_entity_poly.type
_entity_poly.pdbx_seq_one_letter_code
_entity_poly.pdbx_strand_id
1 'polypeptide(L)' 'EQPSRMEPLADGSRNPKRSAIKQVASGRFGVSSYYLTNADELQIKMAQGAKPGEGGELPGHKVIGDIAVTRNSTAGVGL' A
#
# COMPACT_ATOMS: atom_id res chain seq x y z
N GLU A 1 -1.41 -0.49 2.47
CA GLU A 1 -2.80 -0.96 2.72
C GLU A 1 -3.19 -0.56 4.13
N GLN A 2 -4.48 -0.29 4.40
CA GLN A 2 -4.92 0.10 5.75
C GLN A 2 -4.70 -1.04 6.77
N PRO A 3 -4.09 -0.77 7.95
CA PRO A 3 -3.83 -1.77 8.98
C PRO A 3 -5.09 -2.52 9.47
N SER A 4 -6.23 -1.82 9.54
CA SER A 4 -7.52 -2.41 9.95
C SER A 4 -7.95 -3.61 9.11
N ARG A 5 -7.45 -3.73 7.87
CA ARG A 5 -7.74 -4.89 7.01
C ARG A 5 -6.99 -6.15 7.42
N MET A 6 -5.96 -6.04 8.27
CA MET A 6 -5.17 -7.17 8.75
C MET A 6 -5.80 -7.80 9.99
N GLU A 7 -6.69 -7.08 10.67
CA GLU A 7 -7.45 -7.59 11.81
C GLU A 7 -8.51 -8.62 11.36
N PRO A 8 -8.70 -9.72 12.11
CA PRO A 8 -9.81 -10.66 11.88
C PRO A 8 -11.18 -9.99 11.95
N LEU A 9 -12.19 -10.63 11.35
CA LEU A 9 -13.59 -10.24 11.51
C LEU A 9 -14.09 -10.63 12.91
N ALA A 10 -15.28 -10.14 13.29
CA ALA A 10 -15.86 -10.38 14.61
C ALA A 10 -16.08 -11.87 14.93
N ASP A 11 -16.24 -12.71 13.91
CA ASP A 11 -16.37 -14.16 14.01
C ASP A 11 -15.00 -14.88 14.09
N GLY A 12 -13.89 -14.14 14.13
CA GLY A 12 -12.53 -14.66 14.16
C GLY A 12 -11.98 -15.11 12.80
N SER A 13 -12.79 -15.03 11.73
CA SER A 13 -12.34 -15.37 10.38
C SER A 13 -11.37 -14.32 9.84
N ARG A 14 -10.50 -14.74 8.90
CA ARG A 14 -9.54 -13.83 8.26
C ARG A 14 -10.29 -12.80 7.42
N ASN A 15 -9.95 -11.52 7.58
CA ASN A 15 -10.59 -10.46 6.82
C ASN A 15 -10.28 -10.57 5.32
N PRO A 16 -11.29 -10.81 4.45
CA PRO A 16 -11.08 -11.03 3.03
C PRO A 16 -10.63 -9.76 2.29
N LYS A 17 -10.72 -8.59 2.93
CA LYS A 17 -10.21 -7.33 2.37
C LYS A 17 -8.69 -7.20 2.50
N ARG A 18 -8.04 -8.08 3.27
CA ARG A 18 -6.58 -8.16 3.38
C ARG A 18 -6.00 -8.68 2.08
N SER A 19 -5.07 -7.92 1.51
CA SER A 19 -4.36 -8.37 0.31
C SER A 19 -3.40 -9.52 0.62
N ALA A 20 -3.46 -10.61 -0.16
CA ALA A 20 -2.53 -11.74 -0.02
C ALA A 20 -1.11 -11.37 -0.50
N ILE A 21 -1.03 -10.70 -1.65
CA ILE A 21 0.23 -10.23 -2.24
C ILE A 21 0.42 -8.76 -1.89
N LYS A 22 1.61 -8.40 -1.41
CA LYS A 22 1.96 -7.02 -1.03
C LYS A 22 3.16 -6.53 -1.83
N GLN A 23 3.05 -5.31 -2.35
CA GLN A 23 4.11 -4.71 -3.16
C GLN A 23 5.11 -3.93 -2.31
N VAL A 24 6.36 -3.97 -2.76
CA VAL A 24 7.46 -3.12 -2.33
C VAL A 24 8.02 -2.43 -3.58
N ALA A 25 7.67 -1.16 -3.76
CA ALA A 25 8.06 -0.32 -4.90
C ALA A 25 8.93 0.86 -4.44
N SER A 26 9.58 1.58 -5.36
CA SER A 26 10.58 2.63 -5.09
C SER A 26 10.26 3.56 -3.91
N GLY A 27 9.08 4.18 -3.88
CA GLY A 27 8.68 5.12 -2.82
C GLY A 27 8.36 4.49 -1.45
N ARG A 28 8.30 3.14 -1.36
CA ARG A 28 8.02 2.38 -0.12
C ARG A 28 6.80 2.85 0.68
N PHE A 29 5.82 3.46 0.01
CA PHE A 29 4.65 4.04 0.67
C PHE A 29 3.86 3.01 1.48
N GLY A 30 3.67 3.30 2.78
CA GLY A 30 2.93 2.44 3.70
C GLY A 30 3.59 1.08 3.96
N VAL A 31 4.88 0.92 3.63
CA VAL A 31 5.65 -0.29 3.95
C VAL A 31 6.14 -0.18 5.38
N SER A 32 5.56 -1.00 6.26
CA SER A 32 5.95 -1.16 7.66
C SER A 32 6.23 -2.63 7.97
N SER A 33 6.83 -2.92 9.13
CA SER A 33 6.98 -4.29 9.61
C SER A 33 5.64 -5.03 9.65
N TYR A 34 4.60 -4.38 10.22
CA TYR A 34 3.24 -4.93 10.28
C TYR A 34 2.66 -5.23 8.88
N TYR A 35 2.91 -4.37 7.91
CA TYR A 35 2.51 -4.60 6.52
C TYR A 35 3.23 -5.82 5.92
N LEU A 36 4.55 -5.94 6.11
CA LEU A 36 5.35 -7.03 5.54
C LEU A 36 5.06 -8.39 6.17
N THR A 37 4.91 -8.46 7.49
CA THR A 37 4.58 -9.71 8.21
C THR A 37 3.17 -10.20 7.91
N ASN A 38 2.30 -9.30 7.45
CA ASN A 38 0.97 -9.62 6.98
C ASN A 38 0.93 -9.80 5.46
N ALA A 39 1.96 -10.36 4.80
CA ALA A 39 1.90 -10.80 3.42
C ALA A 39 1.87 -12.33 3.34
N ASP A 40 1.23 -12.88 2.30
CA ASP A 40 1.42 -14.28 1.91
C ASP A 40 2.55 -14.36 0.87
N GLU A 41 2.67 -13.32 0.03
CA GLU A 41 3.78 -13.12 -0.91
C GLU A 41 4.18 -11.64 -0.97
N LEU A 42 5.48 -11.38 -1.13
CA LEU A 42 6.03 -10.05 -1.37
C LEU A 42 6.45 -9.89 -2.83
N GLN A 43 5.89 -8.88 -3.49
CA GLN A 43 6.25 -8.51 -4.86
C GLN A 43 7.20 -7.31 -4.84
N ILE A 44 8.46 -7.54 -5.27
CA ILE A 44 9.42 -6.46 -5.51
C ILE A 44 9.10 -5.84 -6.86
N LYS A 45 8.56 -4.63 -6.85
CA LYS A 45 8.14 -3.93 -8.07
C LYS A 45 9.32 -3.15 -8.65
N MET A 46 10.00 -3.77 -9.61
CA MET A 46 11.11 -3.15 -10.35
C MET A 46 10.63 -2.15 -11.41
N ALA A 47 9.60 -2.51 -12.17
CA ALA A 47 9.07 -1.71 -13.26
C ALA A 47 7.59 -2.05 -13.54
N GLN A 48 6.96 -1.32 -14.46
CA GLN A 48 5.63 -1.64 -14.99
C GLN A 48 5.58 -1.40 -16.50
N GLY A 49 4.79 -2.20 -17.23
CA GLY A 49 4.72 -2.11 -18.70
C GLY A 49 4.25 -0.76 -19.24
N ALA A 50 3.38 -0.05 -18.52
CA ALA A 50 2.90 1.27 -18.94
C ALA A 50 3.97 2.38 -18.91
N LYS A 51 4.99 2.23 -18.05
CA LYS A 51 6.13 3.15 -17.95
C LYS A 51 7.35 2.43 -17.36
N PRO A 52 8.14 1.73 -18.19
CA PRO A 52 9.20 0.84 -17.70
C PRO A 52 10.36 1.57 -17.02
N GLY A 53 10.65 2.81 -17.41
CA GLY A 53 11.78 3.60 -16.90
C GLY A 53 11.45 4.51 -15.70
N GLU A 54 10.21 4.49 -15.22
CA GLU A 54 9.72 5.47 -14.24
C GLU A 54 8.94 4.82 -13.09
N GLY A 55 8.83 5.56 -11.99
CA GLY A 55 8.01 5.18 -10.83
C GLY A 55 6.51 5.40 -11.07
N GLY A 56 5.68 4.97 -10.12
CA GLY A 56 4.26 5.33 -10.10
C GLY A 56 4.07 6.82 -9.84
N GLU A 57 2.95 7.38 -10.26
CA GLU A 57 2.58 8.77 -9.96
C GLU A 57 1.15 8.82 -9.41
N LEU A 58 0.92 9.67 -8.41
CA LEU A 58 -0.38 9.98 -7.86
C LEU A 58 -0.53 11.51 -7.73
N PRO A 59 -1.44 12.14 -8.52
CA PRO A 59 -1.70 13.56 -8.44
C PRO A 59 -2.07 14.03 -7.02
N GLY A 60 -1.54 15.17 -6.58
CA GLY A 60 -1.68 15.65 -5.19
C GLY A 60 -3.12 15.84 -4.72
N HIS A 61 -4.04 16.24 -5.60
CA HIS A 61 -5.46 16.35 -5.26
C HIS A 61 -6.12 15.00 -4.92
N LYS A 62 -5.49 13.86 -5.27
CA LYS A 62 -5.89 12.52 -4.87
C LYS A 62 -5.20 12.05 -3.58
N VAL A 63 -4.19 12.77 -3.10
CA VAL A 63 -3.43 12.46 -1.89
C VAL A 63 -4.11 13.14 -0.70
N ILE A 64 -5.26 12.60 -0.31
CA ILE A 64 -6.11 13.16 0.76
C ILE A 64 -6.64 12.05 1.68
N GLY A 65 -7.05 12.42 2.89
CA GLY A 65 -7.64 11.51 3.88
C GLY A 65 -6.83 10.24 4.08
N ASP A 66 -7.49 9.08 3.98
CA ASP A 66 -6.88 7.77 4.15
C ASP A 66 -5.67 7.51 3.24
N ILE A 67 -5.61 8.12 2.05
CA ILE A 67 -4.48 7.93 1.13
C ILE A 67 -3.22 8.57 1.72
N ALA A 68 -3.32 9.83 2.18
CA ALA A 68 -2.19 10.53 2.77
C ALA A 68 -1.72 9.84 4.06
N VAL A 69 -2.68 9.44 4.91
CA VAL A 69 -2.40 8.72 6.16
C VAL A 69 -1.75 7.36 5.89
N THR A 70 -2.32 6.55 5.01
CA THR A 70 -1.81 5.20 4.69
C THR A 70 -0.41 5.24 4.09
N ARG A 71 -0.05 6.34 3.39
CA ARG A 71 1.24 6.51 2.74
C ARG A 71 2.26 7.28 3.57
N ASN A 72 1.89 7.75 4.77
CA ASN A 72 2.70 8.64 5.60
C ASN A 72 3.20 9.87 4.81
N SER A 73 2.33 10.45 3.98
CA SER A 73 2.66 11.54 3.07
C SER A 73 1.92 12.83 3.43
N THR A 74 2.42 13.96 2.93
CA THR A 74 1.74 15.26 3.07
C THR A 74 0.48 15.31 2.20
N ALA A 75 -0.66 15.66 2.80
CA ALA A 75 -1.91 15.81 2.06
C ALA A 75 -1.81 16.93 1.01
N GLY A 76 -2.37 16.72 -0.18
CA GLY A 76 -2.36 17.67 -1.29
C GLY A 76 -1.07 17.68 -2.13
N VAL A 77 0.00 17.00 -1.70
CA VAL A 77 1.27 16.91 -2.44
C VAL A 77 1.30 15.67 -3.32
N GLY A 78 1.77 15.80 -4.57
CA GLY A 78 1.90 14.68 -5.50
C GLY A 78 2.97 13.66 -5.06
N LEU A 79 2.78 12.40 -5.46
CA LEU A 79 3.64 11.26 -5.08
C LEU A 79 4.06 10.41 -6.27
#